data_AF-X1QZT1-F1
#
_entry.id   AF-X1QZT1-F1
#
_cell.length_a   1.000
_cell.length_b   1.000
_cell.length_c   1.000
_cell.angle_alpha   90.00
_cell.angle_beta   90.00
_cell.angle_gamma   90.00
#
_symmetry.space_group_name_H-M   'P 1'
#
loop_
_entity.id
_entity.type
_entity.pdbx_description
1 polymer ?
#
loop_
_entity_poly.entity_id
_entity_poly.type
_entity_poly.pdbx_seq_one_letter_code
_entity_poly.pdbx_strand_id
1 'polypeptide(L)' 'DELLSAMDDIYNILVTMDFPEAITYGLRHTTDRVRGILEKTRSDLTLVIRQKALEQRLGKFEDNL' A
#
# COMPACT_ATOMS: atom_id res chain seq x y z
N ASP A 1 7.34 -3.83 -4.70
CA ASP A 1 6.82 -5.05 -4.03
C ASP A 1 7.47 -5.30 -2.67
N GLU A 2 8.80 -5.33 -2.55
CA GLU A 2 9.48 -5.58 -1.26
C GLU A 2 9.07 -4.60 -0.15
N LEU A 3 8.95 -3.30 -0.44
CA LEU A 3 8.52 -2.31 0.56
C LEU A 3 7.08 -2.51 1.02
N LEU A 4 6.16 -2.81 0.09
CA LEU A 4 4.75 -3.08 0.41
C LEU A 4 4.63 -4.35 1.26
N SER A 5 5.42 -5.39 0.94
CA SER A 5 5.51 -6.60 1.74
C SER A 5 6.02 -6.31 3.16
N ALA A 6 7.09 -5.52 3.30
CA ALA A 6 7.60 -5.13 4.62
C ALA A 6 6.56 -4.33 5.43
N MET A 7 5.78 -3.45 4.78
CA MET A 7 4.69 -2.73 5.43
C MET A 7 3.56 -3.67 5.88
N ASP A 8 3.19 -4.65 5.05
CA ASP A 8 2.22 -5.70 5.38
C ASP A 8 2.70 -6.52 6.59
N ASP A 9 3.98 -6.93 6.61
CA ASP A 9 4.57 -7.70 7.71
C ASP A 9 4.57 -6.92 9.03
N ILE A 10 4.98 -5.64 9.00
CA ILE A 10 4.93 -4.77 10.18
C ILE A 10 3.48 -4.64 10.67
N TYR A 11 2.54 -4.34 9.78
CA TYR A 11 1.13 -4.20 10.13
C TYR A 11 0.57 -5.49 10.76
N ASN A 12 0.91 -6.66 10.20
CA ASN A 12 0.48 -7.96 10.73
C ASN A 12 1.00 -8.22 12.14
N ILE A 13 2.23 -7.81 12.44
CA ILE A 13 2.76 -7.90 13.81
C ILE A 13 1.99 -6.95 14.72
N LEU A 14 1.83 -5.68 14.32
CA LEU A 14 1.21 -4.65 15.16
C LEU A 14 -0.28 -4.93 15.45
N VAL A 15 -1.02 -5.54 14.53
CA VAL A 15 -2.46 -5.84 14.74
C VAL A 15 -2.68 -7.01 15.71
N THR A 16 -1.66 -7.84 15.94
CA THR A 16 -1.72 -8.96 16.89
C THR A 16 -1.32 -8.58 18.32
N MET A 17 -0.90 -7.33 18.56
CA MET A 17 -0.56 -6.85 19.89
C MET A 17 -1.82 -6.62 20.75
N ASP A 18 -2.17 -7.63 21.55
CA ASP A 18 -3.32 -7.58 22.45
C ASP A 18 -2.93 -7.10 23.86
N PHE A 19 -2.75 -5.78 23.99
CA PHE A 19 -2.48 -5.10 25.26
C PHE A 19 -3.45 -3.93 25.47
N PRO A 20 -3.76 -3.57 26.72
CA PRO A 20 -4.58 -2.39 27.01
C PRO A 20 -4.00 -1.11 26.39
N GLU A 21 -4.87 -0.28 25.82
CA GLU A 21 -4.48 0.96 25.12
C GLU A 21 -3.67 1.92 26.01
N ALA A 22 -3.93 1.91 27.32
CA ALA A 22 -3.20 2.68 28.32
C ALA A 22 -1.71 2.31 28.43
N ILE A 23 -1.34 1.09 28.07
CA ILE A 23 0.05 0.57 28.13
C ILE A 23 0.72 0.74 26.77
N THR A 24 -0.05 0.69 25.68
CA THR A 24 0.48 0.80 24.31
C THR A 24 0.49 2.23 23.76
N TYR A 25 0.10 3.23 24.55
CA TYR A 25 0.07 4.65 24.16
C TYR A 25 -0.67 4.91 22.82
N GLY A 26 -1.83 4.28 22.63
CA GLY A 26 -2.63 4.48 21.41
C GLY A 26 -2.13 3.71 20.17
N LEU A 27 -1.30 2.68 20.34
CA LEU A 27 -0.81 1.83 19.26
C LEU A 27 -1.91 1.39 18.28
N ARG A 28 -3.06 0.92 18.77
CA ARG A 28 -4.18 0.48 17.92
C ARG A 28 -4.59 1.56 16.91
N HIS A 29 -4.78 2.79 17.38
CA HIS A 29 -5.12 3.91 16.51
C HIS A 29 -4.02 4.21 15.47
N THR A 30 -2.75 4.12 15.87
CA THR A 30 -1.63 4.29 14.92
C THR A 30 -1.59 3.15 13.89
N THR A 31 -1.76 1.89 14.31
CA THR A 31 -1.83 0.72 13.43
C THR A 31 -2.99 0.83 12.43
N ASP A 32 -4.16 1.30 12.87
CA ASP A 32 -5.31 1.53 12.00
C ASP A 32 -5.03 2.63 10.96
N ARG A 33 -4.30 3.69 11.34
CA ARG A 33 -3.87 4.71 10.37
C ARG A 33 -2.88 4.16 9.35
N VAL A 34 -1.96 3.28 9.78
CA VAL A 34 -1.02 2.60 8.87
C VAL A 34 -1.76 1.73 7.87
N ARG A 35 -2.85 1.04 8.27
CA ARG A 35 -3.71 0.28 7.34
C ARG A 35 -4.22 1.14 6.19
N GLY A 36 -4.75 2.33 6.49
CA GLY A 36 -5.25 3.23 5.46
C GLY A 36 -4.16 3.71 4.49
N ILE A 37 -2.93 3.91 4.98
CA ILE A 37 -1.79 4.26 4.13
C ILE A 37 -1.43 3.09 3.21
N LEU A 38 -1.35 1.88 3.75
CA LEU A 38 -1.02 0.66 3.01
C LEU A 38 -2.02 0.38 1.87
N GLU A 39 -3.32 0.46 2.15
CA GLU A 39 -4.38 0.30 1.17
C GLU A 39 -4.30 1.34 0.05
N LYS A 40 -4.04 2.60 0.41
CA LYS A 40 -3.86 3.68 -0.55
C LYS A 40 -2.62 3.46 -1.42
N THR A 41 -1.48 3.12 -0.84
CA THR A 41 -0.24 2.85 -1.58
C THR A 41 -0.41 1.70 -2.58
N ARG A 42 -1.11 0.62 -2.19
CA ARG A 42 -1.41 -0.49 -3.09
C ARG A 42 -2.29 -0.06 -4.27
N SER A 43 -3.27 0.79 -4.01
CA SER A 43 -4.16 1.36 -5.03
C SER A 43 -3.38 2.27 -5.99
N ASP A 44 -2.55 3.17 -5.45
CA ASP A 44 -1.72 4.09 -6.23
C ASP A 44 -0.73 3.33 -7.13
N LEU A 45 -0.05 2.30 -6.60
CA LEU A 45 0.86 1.46 -7.38
C LEU A 45 0.12 0.76 -8.54
N THR A 46 -1.07 0.22 -8.28
CA THR A 46 -1.90 -0.43 -9.30
C THR A 46 -2.27 0.56 -10.40
N LEU A 47 -2.68 1.77 -10.03
CA LEU A 47 -3.04 2.82 -10.97
C LEU A 47 -1.86 3.18 -11.88
N VAL A 48 -0.68 3.41 -11.30
CA VAL A 48 0.55 3.75 -12.05
C VAL A 48 0.91 2.65 -13.04
N ILE A 49 0.85 1.37 -12.64
CA ILE A 49 1.13 0.24 -13.54
C ILE A 49 0.14 0.24 -14.72
N ARG A 50 -1.15 0.45 -14.46
CA ARG A 50 -2.18 0.48 -15.51
C ARG A 50 -1.99 1.66 -16.46
N GLN A 51 -1.69 2.84 -15.92
CA GLN A 51 -1.40 4.03 -16.72
C GLN A 51 -0.19 3.82 -17.62
N LYS A 52 0.92 3.30 -17.09
CA LYS A 52 2.13 3.01 -17.87
C LYS A 52 1.85 1.98 -18.98
N ALA A 53 1.05 0.95 -18.70
CA ALA A 53 0.66 -0.03 -19.71
C ALA A 53 -0.21 0.58 -20.82
N LEU A 54 -1.06 1.55 -20.49
CA LEU A 54 -1.87 2.29 -21.46
C LEU A 54 -0.99 3.20 -22.32
N GLU A 55 -0.10 3.99 -21.71
CA GLU A 55 0.86 4.85 -22.41
C GLU A 55 1.71 4.05 -23.41
N GLN A 56 2.20 2.88 -23.02
CA GLN A 56 2.94 1.98 -23.91
C GLN A 56 2.11 1.48 -25.10
N ARG A 57 0.81 1.21 -24.90
CA ARG A 57 -0.09 0.78 -25.99
C ARG A 57 -0.38 1.92 -26.96
N LEU A 58 -0.57 3.13 -26.44
CA LEU A 58 -0.78 4.33 -27.25
C LEU A 58 0.46 4.66 -28.08
N GLY A 59 1.66 4.65 -27.49
CA GLY A 59 2.89 4.88 -28.25
C GLY A 59 3.10 3.87 -29.38
N LYS A 60 2.86 2.57 -29.11
CA LYS A 60 2.90 1.55 -30.17
C LYS A 60 1.84 1.78 -31.25
N PHE A 61 0.69 2.31 -30.90
CA PHE A 61 -0.35 2.59 -31.88
C PHE A 61 0.06 3.77 -32.78
N GLU A 62 0.64 4.83 -32.20
CA GLU A 62 1.20 5.97 -32.94
C GLU A 62 2.36 5.57 -33.85
N ASP A 63 3.25 4.68 -33.42
CA ASP A 63 4.38 4.21 -34.24
C ASP A 63 3.94 3.36 -35.45
N ASN A 64 2.74 2.78 -35.41
CA ASN A 64 2.18 1.93 -36.48
C ASN A 64 1.31 2.72 -37.47
N LEU A 65 1.13 4.03 -37.26
CA LEU A 65 0.40 4.96 -38.12
C LEU A 65 1.34 5.64 -39.12
#